data_AF-A0A0F9I280-F1
#
_entry.id   AF-A0A0F9I280-F1
#
_cell.length_a   1.000
_cell.length_b   1.000
_cell.length_c   1.000
_cell.angle_alpha   90.00
_cell.angle_beta   90.00
_cell.angle_gamma   90.00
#
_symmetry.space_group_name_H-M   'P 1'
#
loop_
_entity.id
_entity.type
_entity.pdbx_description
1 polymer ?
#
loop_
_entity_poly.entity_id
_entity_poly.type
_entity_poly.pdbx_seq_one_letter_code
_entity_poly.pdbx_strand_id
1 'polypeptide(L)'
;MVGLSKLKSLRVFGIENCRLTIVPKIIKELLAVELLLLSGNNFKEIPIWFGKLKKLKTIEVDKSLISQKVIKKLEKKIKIFYV
;
A
#
# COMPACT_ATOMS: atom_id res chain seq x y z
N MET A 1 -16.08 7.24 -15.23
CA MET A 1 -15.19 6.50 -14.30
C MET A 1 -14.10 7.44 -13.80
N VAL A 2 -13.95 7.58 -12.48
CA VAL A 2 -12.87 8.39 -11.89
C VAL A 2 -11.63 7.49 -11.74
N GLY A 3 -10.58 7.78 -12.49
CA GLY A 3 -9.26 7.14 -12.36
C GLY A 3 -8.32 8.00 -11.52
N LEU A 4 -7.44 7.38 -10.74
CA LEU A 4 -6.43 8.09 -9.94
C LEU A 4 -5.18 8.44 -10.75
N SER A 5 -5.09 7.97 -12.00
CA SER A 5 -3.95 8.20 -12.90
C SER A 5 -3.61 9.67 -13.16
N LYS A 6 -4.53 10.62 -12.96
CA LYS A 6 -4.30 12.07 -13.09
C LYS A 6 -3.59 12.68 -11.88
N LEU A 7 -3.54 11.99 -10.75
CA LEU A 7 -2.94 12.49 -9.50
C LEU A 7 -1.39 12.39 -9.53
N LYS A 8 -0.75 13.05 -10.50
CA LYS A 8 0.71 12.98 -10.73
C LYS A 8 1.55 13.58 -9.59
N SER A 9 0.95 14.42 -8.77
CA SER A 9 1.60 15.08 -7.63
C SER A 9 1.32 14.42 -6.28
N LEU A 10 0.44 13.41 -6.23
CA LEU A 10 0.11 12.76 -4.95
C LEU A 10 1.31 11.96 -4.44
N ARG A 11 1.76 12.28 -3.22
CA ARG A 11 2.90 11.63 -2.54
C ARG A 11 2.46 10.74 -1.38
N VAL A 12 1.37 11.11 -0.72
CA VAL A 12 0.82 10.37 0.41
C VAL A 12 -0.61 9.97 0.07
N PHE A 13 -0.95 8.71 0.28
CA PHE A 13 -2.32 8.22 0.11
C PHE A 13 -2.67 7.29 1.28
N GLY A 14 -3.74 7.63 1.99
CA GLY A 14 -4.22 6.88 3.14
C GLY A 14 -5.64 6.37 2.94
N ILE A 15 -5.89 5.14 3.35
CA ILE A 15 -7.23 4.52 3.41
C ILE A 15 -7.37 3.75 4.72
N GLU A 16 -7.08 4.42 5.83
CA GLU A 16 -7.06 3.82 7.17
C GLU A 16 -8.48 3.63 7.72
N ASN A 17 -8.67 2.66 8.60
CA ASN A 17 -9.93 2.48 9.34
C ASN A 17 -11.19 2.32 8.45
N CYS A 18 -11.03 1.82 7.23
CA CYS A 18 -12.10 1.72 6.23
C CYS A 18 -12.79 0.35 6.20
N ARG A 19 -12.42 -0.58 7.11
CA ARG A 19 -12.94 -1.96 7.17
C ARG A 19 -12.77 -2.75 5.86
N LEU A 20 -11.82 -2.35 5.02
CA LEU A 20 -11.61 -2.98 3.72
C LEU A 20 -11.02 -4.36 3.88
N THR A 21 -11.50 -5.33 3.11
CA THR A 21 -10.98 -6.72 3.13
C THR A 21 -9.94 -6.98 2.06
N ILE A 22 -9.88 -6.13 1.04
CA ILE A 22 -8.93 -6.21 -0.08
C ILE A 22 -8.35 -4.83 -0.41
N VAL A 23 -7.06 -4.80 -0.76
CA VAL A 23 -6.41 -3.59 -1.23
C VAL A 23 -6.96 -3.23 -2.63
N PRO A 24 -7.56 -2.03 -2.82
CA PRO A 24 -8.12 -1.63 -4.11
C PRO A 24 -7.06 -1.59 -5.22
N LYS A 25 -7.31 -2.25 -6.36
CA LYS A 25 -6.38 -2.29 -7.49
C LYS A 25 -6.10 -0.90 -8.10
N ILE A 26 -7.00 0.06 -7.89
CA ILE A 26 -6.85 1.44 -8.40
C ILE A 26 -5.61 2.16 -7.85
N ILE A 27 -5.10 1.74 -6.69
CA ILE A 27 -3.86 2.27 -6.09
C ILE A 27 -2.66 2.08 -7.02
N LYS A 28 -2.70 1.11 -7.96
CA LYS A 28 -1.67 0.93 -9.00
C LYS A 28 -1.49 2.17 -9.90
N GLU A 29 -2.50 3.01 -10.00
CA GLU A 29 -2.46 4.22 -10.83
C GLU A 29 -1.70 5.38 -10.17
N LEU A 30 -1.43 5.29 -8.86
CA LEU A 30 -0.73 6.31 -8.09
C LEU A 30 0.78 6.24 -8.34
N LEU A 31 1.21 6.54 -9.57
CA LEU A 31 2.60 6.37 -10.02
C LEU A 31 3.63 7.25 -9.27
N ALA A 32 3.16 8.28 -8.56
CA ALA A 32 4.01 9.20 -7.83
C ALA A 32 3.95 9.05 -6.31
N VAL A 33 3.18 8.09 -5.79
CA VAL A 33 3.02 7.89 -4.35
C VAL A 33 4.32 7.39 -3.73
N GLU A 34 4.63 7.92 -2.55
CA GLU A 34 5.82 7.63 -1.75
C GLU A 34 5.46 6.99 -0.41
N LEU A 35 4.28 7.27 0.13
CA LEU A 35 3.77 6.74 1.39
C LEU A 35 2.33 6.22 1.22
N LEU A 36 2.09 4.97 1.63
CA LEU A 36 0.77 4.38 1.77
C LEU A 36 0.44 4.12 3.23
N LEU A 37 -0.70 4.64 3.71
CA LEU A 37 -1.23 4.38 5.05
C LEU A 37 -2.45 3.46 4.93
N LEU A 38 -2.32 2.23 5.41
CA LEU A 38 -3.28 1.15 5.16
C LEU A 38 -3.78 0.48 6.45
N SER A 39 -3.36 0.97 7.62
CA SER A 39 -3.68 0.43 8.94
C SER A 39 -5.18 0.51 9.28
N GLY A 40 -5.60 -0.28 10.26
CA GLY A 40 -7.01 -0.34 10.69
C GLY A 40 -7.95 -0.92 9.63
N ASN A 41 -7.47 -1.82 8.78
CA ASN A 41 -8.31 -2.51 7.80
C ASN A 41 -8.38 -4.01 8.09
N ASN A 42 -9.21 -4.72 7.33
CA ASN A 42 -9.40 -6.17 7.43
C ASN A 42 -8.69 -6.90 6.28
N PHE A 43 -7.57 -6.35 5.79
CA PHE A 43 -6.82 -6.95 4.69
C PHE A 43 -6.27 -8.32 5.10
N LYS A 44 -6.59 -9.36 4.34
CA LYS A 44 -6.01 -10.70 4.58
C LYS A 44 -4.55 -10.79 4.13
N GLU A 45 -4.19 -9.99 3.15
CA GLU A 45 -2.85 -9.91 2.60
C GLU A 45 -2.59 -8.54 1.98
N ILE A 46 -1.31 -8.20 1.91
CA ILE A 46 -0.82 -7.03 1.20
C ILE A 46 -0.29 -7.47 -0.17
N PRO A 47 -0.62 -6.79 -1.26
CA PRO A 47 -0.23 -7.26 -2.58
C PRO A 47 1.25 -7.04 -2.90
N ILE A 48 1.90 -8.06 -3.47
CA ILE A 48 3.30 -7.96 -3.97
C ILE A 48 3.50 -6.89 -5.05
N TRP A 49 2.42 -6.44 -5.70
CA TRP A 49 2.52 -5.42 -6.75
C TRP A 49 2.83 -4.03 -6.20
N PHE A 50 2.80 -3.79 -4.88
CA PHE A 50 3.35 -2.57 -4.29
C PHE A 50 4.81 -2.36 -4.66
N GLY A 51 5.59 -3.44 -4.81
CA GLY A 51 6.96 -3.38 -5.33
C GLY A 51 7.09 -2.89 -6.78
N LYS A 52 5.98 -2.65 -7.51
CA LYS A 52 5.96 -2.04 -8.84
C LYS A 52 5.72 -0.52 -8.81
N LEU A 53 5.30 0.04 -7.67
CA LEU A 53 5.13 1.48 -7.51
C LEU A 53 6.51 2.11 -7.34
N LYS A 54 7.06 2.64 -8.44
CA LYS A 54 8.47 3.04 -8.55
C LYS A 54 8.94 4.08 -7.53
N LYS A 55 8.02 4.91 -7.03
CA LYS A 55 8.32 5.96 -6.03
C LYS A 55 7.94 5.58 -4.61
N LEU A 56 7.28 4.44 -4.40
CA LEU A 56 6.81 4.03 -3.08
C LEU A 56 7.99 3.68 -2.19
N LYS A 57 8.15 4.43 -1.11
CA LYS A 57 9.22 4.29 -0.13
C LYS A 57 8.74 3.60 1.13
N THR A 58 7.49 3.85 1.51
CA THR A 58 6.99 3.46 2.82
C THR A 58 5.55 2.98 2.76
N ILE A 59 5.27 1.91 3.51
CA ILE A 59 3.92 1.41 3.75
C ILE A 59 3.72 1.24 5.25
N GLU A 60 2.61 1.74 5.77
CA GLU A 60 2.11 1.44 7.12
C GLU A 60 0.94 0.47 7.04
N VAL A 61 0.99 -0.60 7.84
CA VAL A 61 0.07 -1.74 7.84
C VAL A 61 -0.02 -2.36 9.24
N ASP A 62 -1.12 -3.04 9.54
CA ASP A 62 -1.27 -3.67 10.85
C ASP A 62 -0.35 -4.89 11.02
N LYS A 63 0.23 -5.05 12.21
CA LYS A 63 1.17 -6.13 12.56
C LYS A 63 0.61 -7.55 12.32
N SER A 64 -0.70 -7.70 12.41
CA SER A 64 -1.41 -9.00 12.41
C SER A 64 -1.71 -9.56 11.02
N LEU A 65 -1.50 -8.78 9.95
CA LEU A 65 -2.21 -8.98 8.68
C LEU A 65 -1.34 -9.44 7.50
N ILE A 66 -0.10 -9.86 7.73
CA ILE A 66 0.82 -10.09 6.62
C ILE A 66 1.60 -11.40 6.75
N SER A 67 1.44 -12.26 5.74
CA SER A 67 2.30 -13.41 5.56
C SER A 67 3.76 -12.96 5.48
N GLN A 68 4.61 -13.50 6.37
CA GLN A 68 6.04 -13.17 6.43
C GLN A 68 6.74 -13.31 5.06
N LYS A 69 6.24 -14.19 4.19
CA LYS A 69 6.80 -14.41 2.85
C LYS A 69 6.63 -13.19 1.93
N VAL A 70 5.49 -12.52 2.00
CA VAL A 70 5.20 -11.32 1.20
C VAL A 70 6.00 -10.13 1.70
N ILE A 71 6.02 -9.93 3.03
CA ILE A 71 6.82 -8.90 3.70
C ILE A 71 8.27 -8.97 3.24
N LYS A 72 8.91 -10.14 3.40
CA LYS A 72 10.34 -10.33 3.07
C LYS A 72 10.66 -9.98 1.62
N LYS A 73 9.69 -10.08 0.70
CA LYS A 73 9.87 -9.69 -0.70
C LYS A 73 9.76 -8.17 -0.89
N LEU A 74 8.87 -7.51 -0.15
CA LEU A 74 8.64 -6.07 -0.24
C LEU A 74 9.69 -5.27 0.55
N GLU A 75 10.13 -5.75 1.73
CA GLU A 75 11.15 -5.10 2.57
C GLU A 75 12.48 -4.87 1.85
N LYS A 76 12.78 -5.68 0.82
CA LYS A 76 13.95 -5.48 -0.05
C LYS A 76 13.89 -4.20 -0.88
N LYS A 77 12.72 -3.56 -0.99
CA LYS A 77 12.46 -2.41 -1.87
C LYS A 77 11.76 -1.25 -1.17
N ILE A 78 10.98 -1.53 -0.14
CA ILE A 78 10.05 -0.59 0.50
C ILE A 78 10.14 -0.79 2.01
N LYS A 79 10.22 0.30 2.77
CA LYS A 79 10.17 0.24 4.23
C LYS A 79 8.73 -0.06 4.68
N ILE A 80 8.58 -1.06 5.54
CA ILE A 80 7.28 -1.42 6.12
C ILE A 80 7.30 -1.02 7.60
N PHE A 81 6.29 -0.27 8.01
CA PHE A 81 6.01 0.03 9.41
C PHE A 81 4.78 -0.76 9.85
N TYR A 82 4.88 -1.32 11.05
CA TYR A 82 3.82 -2.05 11.70
C TYR A 82 3.25 -1.20 12.82
N VAL A 83 1.94 -1.02 12.83
CA VAL A 83 1.17 -0.44 13.92
C VAL A 83 0.33 -1.50 14.63
#